data_AF-A0A545BC01-F1
#
_entry.id   AF-A0A545BC01-F1
#
_cell.length_a   1.000
_cell.length_b   1.000
_cell.length_c   1.000
_cell.angle_alpha   90.00
_cell.angle_beta   90.00
_cell.angle_gamma   90.00
#
_symmetry.space_group_name_H-M   'P 1'
#
loop_
_entity.id
_entity.type
_entity.pdbx_description
1 polymer ?
#
loop_
_entity_poly.entity_id
_entity_poly.type
_entity_poly.pdbx_seq_one_letter_code
_entity_poly.pdbx_strand_id
1 'polypeptide(L)'
;MGQRSDDGVNEPWRTSTRLPLILDALLGSEEEPAVRQLIDAFGGPAARAKDQLVGEPAYRSRRLQFASGGQMIMHDGVTVAVVLHAAPTGFAPGGFHLPSWIPGLDKDATLSDLKGALDAPRAPGGMGFVLDGAYVEPRFKNNRGWNEPGNLLSLSFRAEAPQHACRPEDDDCPTCSDLLVRGAHTGGMDVEQTIAALSSAAAAGLITESPSWVPLADLQQLHASQLMERVESQLSCSACLRIICLTLYRESSPTFEYTVLNEARQRPLEAIPPVEQWGDHLRIAKDRDAMHYVDHQPGSWFLVEQQGSLFLEGRYCINTMVDSTALLRLDQAETDAYRTGGHDYLSDLAKRIDKSGPHTEESPYFRRDLYRGPDRAMLSKSVAAAIVNHTWAAEQRRRS
;
A
#
# COMPACT_ATOMS: atom_id res chain seq x y z
N MET A 1 -18.44 20.86 10.20
CA MET A 1 -19.63 21.71 9.96
C MET A 1 -19.14 22.99 9.27
N GLY A 2 -18.82 22.90 7.98
CA GLY A 2 -18.36 24.01 7.15
C GLY A 2 -19.50 24.43 6.22
N GLN A 3 -19.74 25.74 6.13
CA GLN A 3 -20.78 26.33 5.28
C GLN A 3 -20.56 25.95 3.81
N ARG A 4 -21.58 25.35 3.19
CA ARG A 4 -21.69 25.19 1.73
C ARG A 4 -21.75 26.59 1.10
N SER A 5 -20.72 26.97 0.36
CA SER A 5 -20.78 28.11 -0.56
C SER A 5 -21.60 27.70 -1.77
N ASP A 6 -22.84 28.18 -1.80
CA ASP A 6 -23.80 28.02 -2.88
C ASP A 6 -23.48 29.03 -4.00
N ASP A 7 -22.30 28.89 -4.62
CA ASP A 7 -22.00 29.59 -5.87
C ASP A 7 -22.54 28.72 -7.01
N GLY A 8 -23.60 29.22 -7.66
CA GLY A 8 -24.33 28.57 -8.75
C GLY A 8 -23.52 28.34 -10.02
N VAL A 9 -22.49 27.50 -9.93
CA VAL A 9 -21.90 26.81 -11.07
C VAL A 9 -22.90 25.72 -11.45
N ASN A 10 -23.49 25.85 -12.64
CA ASN A 10 -24.41 24.86 -13.19
C ASN A 10 -23.62 23.61 -13.59
N GLU A 11 -23.20 22.81 -12.61
CA GLU A 11 -22.44 21.59 -12.81
C GLU A 11 -23.35 20.56 -13.50
N PRO A 12 -23.09 20.19 -14.78
CA PRO A 12 -23.99 19.35 -15.56
C PRO A 12 -24.29 18.01 -14.88
N TRP A 13 -23.31 17.48 -14.16
CA TRP A 13 -23.46 16.25 -13.40
C TRP A 13 -24.51 16.34 -12.30
N ARG A 14 -24.77 17.50 -11.69
CA ARG A 14 -25.79 17.66 -10.62
C ARG A 14 -27.21 17.66 -11.16
N THR A 15 -27.44 18.21 -12.35
CA THR A 15 -28.79 18.49 -12.86
C THR A 15 -29.22 17.55 -13.98
N SER A 16 -28.27 16.94 -14.69
CA SER A 16 -28.52 16.12 -15.89
C SER A 16 -28.21 14.64 -15.70
N THR A 17 -27.87 14.22 -14.48
CA THR A 17 -27.51 12.82 -14.17
C THR A 17 -28.24 12.33 -12.93
N ARG A 18 -28.17 11.02 -12.67
CA ARG A 18 -28.64 10.39 -11.43
C ARG A 18 -27.54 10.27 -10.36
N LEU A 19 -26.37 10.86 -10.58
CA LEU A 19 -25.26 10.80 -9.63
C LEU A 19 -25.58 11.39 -8.24
N PRO A 20 -26.41 12.44 -8.09
CA PRO A 20 -26.82 12.91 -6.77
C PRO A 20 -27.41 11.81 -5.87
N LEU A 21 -28.18 10.86 -6.44
CA LEU A 21 -28.72 9.73 -5.68
C LEU A 21 -27.63 8.85 -5.05
N ILE A 22 -26.48 8.72 -5.72
CA ILE A 22 -25.33 7.98 -5.20
C ILE A 22 -24.66 8.79 -4.11
N LEU A 23 -24.42 10.08 -4.35
CA LEU A 23 -23.71 10.94 -3.41
C LEU A 23 -24.49 11.13 -2.11
N ASP A 24 -25.80 11.30 -2.19
CA ASP A 24 -26.69 11.45 -1.02
C ASP A 24 -26.78 10.17 -0.18
N ALA A 25 -26.53 8.99 -0.79
CA ALA A 25 -26.53 7.71 -0.09
C ALA A 25 -25.17 7.38 0.57
N LEU A 26 -24.08 8.02 0.16
CA LEU A 26 -22.77 7.81 0.78
C LEU A 26 -22.80 8.26 2.25
N LEU A 27 -22.13 7.48 3.10
CA LEU A 27 -22.13 7.63 4.56
C LEU A 27 -23.50 7.44 5.23
N GLY A 28 -24.53 7.08 4.46
CA GLY A 28 -25.86 6.75 4.98
C GLY A 28 -26.00 5.27 5.35
N SER A 29 -26.85 5.01 6.34
CA SER A 29 -27.26 3.68 6.76
C SER A 29 -28.38 3.09 5.89
N GLU A 30 -28.58 1.77 5.92
CA GLU A 30 -29.61 1.07 5.12
C GLU A 30 -31.04 1.58 5.37
N GLU A 31 -31.28 2.16 6.55
CA GLU A 31 -32.59 2.69 6.93
C GLU A 31 -32.86 4.11 6.42
N GLU A 32 -31.83 4.82 5.98
CA GLU A 32 -31.95 6.20 5.55
C GLU A 32 -32.71 6.33 4.22
N PRO A 33 -33.55 7.36 4.06
CA PRO A 33 -34.34 7.57 2.85
C PRO A 33 -33.50 7.62 1.57
N ALA A 34 -32.31 8.25 1.62
CA ALA A 34 -31.41 8.36 0.47
C ALA A 34 -30.89 6.99 0.01
N VAL A 35 -30.49 6.14 0.96
CA VAL A 35 -30.03 4.77 0.67
C VAL A 35 -31.17 3.91 0.11
N ARG A 36 -32.38 4.01 0.68
CA ARG A 36 -33.56 3.30 0.15
C ARG A 36 -33.94 3.76 -1.25
N GLN A 37 -33.87 5.07 -1.52
CA GLN A 37 -34.11 5.61 -2.85
C GLN A 37 -33.08 5.10 -3.88
N LEU A 38 -31.81 4.96 -3.48
CA LEU A 38 -30.79 4.36 -4.33
C LEU A 38 -31.07 2.86 -4.61
N ILE A 39 -31.47 2.11 -3.60
CA ILE A 39 -31.89 0.70 -3.72
C ILE A 39 -33.05 0.57 -4.73
N ASP A 40 -34.08 1.41 -4.60
CA ASP A 40 -35.21 1.42 -5.54
C ASP A 40 -34.76 1.78 -6.96
N ALA A 41 -33.85 2.75 -7.10
CA ALA A 41 -33.27 3.14 -8.39
C ALA A 41 -32.43 2.03 -9.04
N PHE A 42 -31.87 1.11 -8.24
CA PHE A 42 -31.21 -0.09 -8.72
C PHE A 42 -32.15 -1.25 -9.06
N GLY A 43 -33.47 -1.05 -8.90
CA GLY A 43 -34.50 -2.03 -9.24
C GLY A 43 -35.07 -2.78 -8.04
N GLY A 44 -34.87 -2.29 -6.81
CA GLY A 44 -35.40 -2.88 -5.58
C GLY A 44 -34.37 -3.76 -4.87
N PRO A 45 -34.77 -4.89 -4.24
CA PRO A 45 -33.90 -5.65 -3.36
C PRO A 45 -32.68 -6.23 -4.10
N ALA A 46 -31.57 -6.35 -3.38
CA ALA A 46 -30.33 -6.89 -3.91
C ALA A 46 -30.52 -8.34 -4.39
N ALA A 47 -30.00 -8.65 -5.59
CA ALA A 47 -30.01 -9.99 -6.16
C ALA A 47 -29.07 -10.94 -5.39
N ARG A 48 -27.99 -10.40 -4.81
CA ARG A 48 -27.06 -11.13 -3.95
C ARG A 48 -26.56 -10.22 -2.84
N ALA A 49 -26.39 -10.79 -1.65
CA ALA A 49 -25.68 -10.17 -0.54
C ALA A 49 -24.48 -11.04 -0.16
N LYS A 50 -23.34 -10.41 0.14
CA LYS A 50 -22.17 -11.07 0.72
C LYS A 50 -21.75 -10.29 1.96
N ASP A 51 -21.55 -11.01 3.06
CA ASP A 51 -21.05 -10.47 4.32
C ASP A 51 -19.70 -11.10 4.64
N GLN A 52 -18.78 -10.32 5.19
CA GLN A 52 -17.52 -10.80 5.73
C GLN A 52 -16.97 -9.84 6.79
N LEU A 53 -16.15 -10.38 7.69
CA LEU A 53 -15.39 -9.57 8.65
C LEU A 53 -14.03 -9.22 8.06
N VAL A 54 -13.60 -7.98 8.23
CA VAL A 54 -12.32 -7.49 7.70
C VAL A 54 -11.49 -6.90 8.84
N GLY A 55 -10.21 -7.27 8.88
CA GLY A 55 -9.23 -6.75 9.84
C GLY A 55 -9.44 -7.17 11.29
N GLU A 56 -8.58 -6.68 12.17
CA GLU A 56 -8.68 -6.80 13.63
C GLU A 56 -8.25 -5.46 14.26
N PRO A 57 -9.10 -4.74 15.02
CA PRO A 57 -10.50 -5.05 15.32
C PRO A 57 -11.35 -5.19 14.06
N ALA A 58 -12.29 -6.15 14.10
CA ALA A 58 -13.08 -6.49 12.94
C ALA A 58 -14.17 -5.45 12.68
N TYR A 59 -14.30 -5.02 11.42
CA TYR A 59 -15.53 -4.39 10.91
C TYR A 59 -16.25 -5.33 9.95
N ARG A 60 -17.57 -5.19 9.86
CA ARG A 60 -18.41 -5.97 8.93
C ARG A 60 -18.48 -5.27 7.58
N SER A 61 -17.96 -5.91 6.54
CA SER A 61 -18.14 -5.50 5.15
C SER A 61 -19.31 -6.26 4.54
N ARG A 62 -20.37 -5.54 4.18
CA ARG A 62 -21.56 -6.07 3.50
C ARG A 62 -21.64 -5.51 2.09
N ARG A 63 -21.79 -6.41 1.11
CA ARG A 63 -21.91 -6.09 -0.31
C ARG A 63 -23.29 -6.44 -0.81
N LEU A 64 -24.05 -5.44 -1.22
CA LEU A 64 -25.35 -5.60 -1.87
C LEU A 64 -25.15 -5.49 -3.38
N GLN A 65 -25.46 -6.55 -4.12
CA GLN A 65 -25.26 -6.66 -5.56
C GLN A 65 -26.62 -6.71 -6.25
N PHE A 66 -26.86 -5.78 -7.17
CA PHE A 66 -28.15 -5.60 -7.82
C PHE A 66 -28.11 -6.14 -9.24
N ALA A 67 -29.21 -6.73 -9.71
CA ALA A 67 -29.32 -7.28 -11.07
C ALA A 67 -29.10 -6.21 -12.17
N SER A 68 -29.30 -4.94 -11.82
CA SER A 68 -29.00 -3.79 -12.67
C SER A 68 -27.51 -3.58 -12.94
N GLY A 69 -26.60 -4.24 -12.21
CA GLY A 69 -25.15 -4.01 -12.26
C GLY A 69 -24.64 -3.00 -11.23
N GLY A 70 -25.54 -2.43 -10.43
CA GLY A 70 -25.17 -1.62 -9.27
C GLY A 70 -24.65 -2.51 -8.14
N GLN A 71 -23.74 -1.96 -7.34
CA GLN A 71 -23.29 -2.58 -6.10
C GLN A 71 -23.14 -1.52 -5.03
N MET A 72 -23.61 -1.81 -3.82
CA MET A 72 -23.35 -1.00 -2.63
C MET A 72 -22.43 -1.79 -1.69
N ILE A 73 -21.43 -1.12 -1.13
CA ILE A 73 -20.52 -1.67 -0.13
C ILE A 73 -20.72 -0.88 1.16
N MET A 74 -21.00 -1.60 2.23
CA MET A 74 -21.29 -1.03 3.53
C MET A 74 -20.30 -1.56 4.56
N HIS A 75 -19.74 -0.68 5.38
CA HIS A 75 -18.93 -1.02 6.55
C HIS A 75 -19.74 -0.72 7.80
N ASP A 76 -19.97 -1.73 8.64
CA ASP A 76 -20.78 -1.63 9.87
C ASP A 76 -22.16 -0.98 9.66
N GLY A 77 -22.76 -1.27 8.50
CA GLY A 77 -24.08 -0.76 8.12
C GLY A 77 -24.09 0.64 7.50
N VAL A 78 -22.92 1.25 7.29
CA VAL A 78 -22.76 2.57 6.64
C VAL A 78 -22.26 2.39 5.21
N THR A 79 -22.90 3.04 4.23
CA THR A 79 -22.51 2.98 2.82
C THR A 79 -21.18 3.71 2.59
N VAL A 80 -20.11 2.96 2.33
CA VAL A 80 -18.76 3.51 2.09
C VAL A 80 -18.41 3.62 0.61
N ALA A 81 -19.06 2.80 -0.23
CA ALA A 81 -18.87 2.86 -1.67
C ALA A 81 -20.10 2.40 -2.46
N VAL A 82 -20.25 2.96 -3.65
CA VAL A 82 -21.21 2.50 -4.66
C VAL A 82 -20.44 2.24 -5.95
N VAL A 83 -20.66 1.10 -6.60
CA VAL A 83 -19.97 0.71 -7.83
C VAL A 83 -20.99 0.45 -8.93
N LEU A 84 -20.80 1.09 -10.07
CA LEU A 84 -21.56 0.85 -11.30
C LEU A 84 -20.71 -0.02 -12.22
N HIS A 85 -21.04 -1.31 -12.33
CA HIS A 85 -20.27 -2.25 -13.15
C HIS A 85 -20.66 -2.15 -14.61
N ALA A 86 -19.97 -1.31 -15.40
CA ALA A 86 -20.25 -1.12 -16.83
C ALA A 86 -20.07 -2.41 -17.64
N ALA A 87 -19.12 -3.26 -17.26
CA ALA A 87 -18.90 -4.56 -17.88
C ALA A 87 -19.77 -5.66 -17.23
N PRO A 88 -20.10 -6.75 -17.96
CA PRO A 88 -20.79 -7.91 -17.41
C PRO A 88 -20.13 -8.48 -16.15
N THR A 89 -20.96 -8.84 -15.16
CA THR A 89 -20.53 -9.52 -13.93
C THR A 89 -21.34 -10.81 -13.71
N GLY A 90 -20.94 -11.63 -12.74
CA GLY A 90 -21.68 -12.85 -12.39
C GLY A 90 -23.10 -12.61 -11.83
N PHE A 91 -23.39 -11.40 -11.35
CA PHE A 91 -24.72 -11.02 -10.85
C PHE A 91 -25.48 -10.07 -11.78
N ALA A 92 -24.81 -9.51 -12.80
CA ALA A 92 -25.40 -8.64 -13.80
C ALA A 92 -24.79 -8.95 -15.19
N PRO A 93 -25.33 -9.95 -15.92
CA PRO A 93 -24.77 -10.41 -17.18
C PRO A 93 -24.72 -9.36 -18.29
N GLY A 94 -25.57 -8.32 -18.21
CA GLY A 94 -25.59 -7.21 -19.16
C GLY A 94 -24.69 -6.03 -18.78
N GLY A 95 -24.09 -6.04 -17.58
CA GLY A 95 -23.50 -4.84 -16.99
C GLY A 95 -24.53 -3.77 -16.65
N PHE A 96 -24.04 -2.64 -16.15
CA PHE A 96 -24.83 -1.49 -15.75
C PHE A 96 -25.12 -0.59 -16.95
N HIS A 97 -26.38 -0.20 -17.10
CA HIS A 97 -26.81 0.69 -18.18
C HIS A 97 -26.48 2.16 -17.86
N LEU A 98 -25.20 2.52 -18.01
CA LEU A 98 -24.67 3.87 -17.77
C LEU A 98 -25.47 5.01 -18.42
N PRO A 99 -25.98 4.90 -19.67
CA PRO A 99 -26.68 6.02 -20.31
C PRO A 99 -27.94 6.48 -19.57
N SER A 100 -28.54 5.60 -18.76
CA SER A 100 -29.73 5.94 -17.95
C SER A 100 -29.40 6.71 -16.67
N TRP A 101 -28.12 6.76 -16.30
CA TRP A 101 -27.62 7.47 -15.11
C TRP A 101 -26.78 8.68 -15.49
N ILE A 102 -25.92 8.54 -16.51
CA ILE A 102 -25.05 9.61 -17.00
C ILE A 102 -25.23 9.65 -18.52
N PRO A 103 -26.08 10.56 -19.04
CA PRO A 103 -26.35 10.65 -20.46
C PRO A 103 -25.07 10.82 -21.28
N GLY A 104 -24.96 10.07 -22.39
CA GLY A 104 -23.79 10.10 -23.26
C GLY A 104 -22.64 9.18 -22.85
N LEU A 105 -22.73 8.47 -21.71
CA LEU A 105 -21.77 7.45 -21.32
C LEU A 105 -22.34 6.05 -21.48
N ASP A 106 -21.59 5.16 -22.12
CA ASP A 106 -21.84 3.73 -22.18
C ASP A 106 -20.59 2.92 -21.81
N LYS A 107 -20.64 1.61 -21.99
CA LYS A 107 -19.51 0.70 -21.73
C LYS A 107 -18.27 1.00 -22.59
N ASP A 108 -18.44 1.74 -23.68
CA ASP A 108 -17.38 2.10 -24.61
C ASP A 108 -16.75 3.46 -24.29
N ALA A 109 -17.20 4.14 -23.23
CA ALA A 109 -16.67 5.41 -22.79
C ALA A 109 -15.17 5.35 -22.41
N THR A 110 -14.42 6.32 -22.92
CA THR A 110 -13.01 6.58 -22.57
C THR A 110 -12.91 7.54 -21.40
N LEU A 111 -11.69 7.75 -20.87
CA LEU A 111 -11.47 8.76 -19.84
C LEU A 111 -11.77 10.18 -20.31
N SER A 112 -11.64 10.46 -21.61
CA SER A 112 -12.00 11.75 -22.19
C SER A 112 -13.51 11.97 -22.15
N ASP A 113 -14.28 10.92 -22.48
CA ASP A 113 -15.75 10.97 -22.44
C ASP A 113 -16.25 11.15 -21.00
N LEU A 114 -15.66 10.42 -20.05
CA LEU A 114 -15.95 10.61 -18.63
C LEU A 114 -15.66 12.04 -18.17
N LYS A 115 -14.53 12.62 -18.59
CA LYS A 115 -14.20 14.01 -18.26
C LYS A 115 -15.23 14.98 -18.81
N GLY A 116 -15.67 14.79 -20.06
CA GLY A 116 -16.67 15.63 -20.69
C GLY A 116 -18.06 15.51 -20.07
N ALA A 117 -18.47 14.30 -19.70
CA ALA A 117 -19.78 14.05 -19.12
C ALA A 117 -19.91 14.48 -17.66
N LEU A 118 -18.83 14.30 -16.87
CA LEU A 118 -18.82 14.70 -15.46
C LEU A 118 -18.52 16.20 -15.29
N ASP A 119 -17.71 16.80 -16.17
CA ASP A 119 -17.27 18.20 -16.08
C ASP A 119 -16.82 18.59 -14.66
N ALA A 120 -16.01 17.73 -14.06
CA ALA A 120 -15.60 17.81 -12.65
C ALA A 120 -14.07 17.88 -12.50
N PRO A 121 -13.57 18.50 -11.41
CA PRO A 121 -12.14 18.52 -11.11
C PRO A 121 -11.56 17.11 -11.00
N ARG A 122 -10.30 16.96 -11.41
CA ARG A 122 -9.55 15.70 -11.23
C ARG A 122 -9.24 15.47 -9.76
N ALA A 123 -9.38 14.24 -9.31
CA ALA A 123 -8.86 13.82 -8.01
C ALA A 123 -7.32 13.87 -8.01
N PRO A 124 -6.68 14.31 -6.92
CA PRO A 124 -5.23 14.27 -6.79
C PRO A 124 -4.71 12.84 -6.94
N GLY A 125 -3.62 12.65 -7.69
CA GLY A 125 -2.89 11.38 -7.71
C GLY A 125 -3.55 10.23 -8.49
N GLY A 126 -4.57 10.47 -9.32
CA GLY A 126 -5.22 9.40 -10.08
C GLY A 126 -6.08 9.84 -11.27
N MET A 127 -6.78 8.87 -11.87
CA MET A 127 -7.72 9.07 -12.98
C MET A 127 -9.14 9.45 -12.52
N GLY A 128 -9.33 9.69 -11.22
CA GLY A 128 -10.63 9.99 -10.64
C GLY A 128 -11.07 11.44 -10.79
N PHE A 129 -12.29 11.71 -10.32
CA PHE A 129 -12.95 13.00 -10.31
C PHE A 129 -13.51 13.30 -8.92
N VAL A 130 -13.65 14.59 -8.58
CA VAL A 130 -14.23 15.04 -7.31
C VAL A 130 -15.64 15.56 -7.57
N LEU A 131 -16.65 15.01 -6.88
CA LEU A 131 -18.06 15.41 -6.98
C LEU A 131 -18.60 15.70 -5.58
N ASP A 132 -18.89 16.97 -5.26
CA ASP A 132 -19.41 17.42 -3.94
C ASP A 132 -18.69 16.85 -2.72
N GLY A 133 -17.35 16.77 -2.79
CA GLY A 133 -16.52 16.23 -1.71
C GLY A 133 -16.38 14.70 -1.71
N ALA A 134 -17.11 13.99 -2.57
CA ALA A 134 -16.92 12.57 -2.86
C ALA A 134 -16.01 12.38 -4.09
N TYR A 135 -15.63 11.13 -4.33
CA TYR A 135 -14.69 10.73 -5.36
C TYR A 135 -15.30 9.69 -6.30
N VAL A 136 -15.08 9.85 -7.60
CA VAL A 136 -15.44 8.88 -8.62
C VAL A 136 -14.19 8.37 -9.30
N GLU A 137 -13.96 7.07 -9.23
CA GLU A 137 -12.79 6.42 -9.80
C GLU A 137 -13.20 5.44 -10.90
N PRO A 138 -12.86 5.71 -12.17
CA PRO A 138 -13.09 4.76 -13.24
C PRO A 138 -12.05 3.65 -13.22
N ARG A 139 -12.49 2.42 -13.46
CA ARG A 139 -11.62 1.26 -13.67
C ARG A 139 -11.65 0.87 -15.14
N PHE A 140 -10.48 0.75 -15.75
CA PHE A 140 -10.33 0.28 -17.13
C PHE A 140 -9.63 -1.07 -17.18
N LYS A 141 -9.85 -1.82 -18.27
CA LYS A 141 -9.04 -3.00 -18.61
C LYS A 141 -7.61 -2.56 -18.87
N ASN A 142 -6.66 -3.23 -18.20
CA ASN A 142 -5.22 -3.02 -18.33
C ASN A 142 -4.78 -1.58 -17.95
N ASN A 143 -3.50 -1.38 -17.62
CA ASN A 143 -2.99 -0.09 -17.15
C ASN A 143 -2.94 1.02 -18.23
N ARG A 144 -3.39 0.74 -19.47
CA ARG A 144 -3.39 1.70 -20.59
C ARG A 144 -4.72 1.78 -21.36
N GLY A 145 -5.75 1.02 -20.96
CA GLY A 145 -7.01 0.95 -21.71
C GLY A 145 -7.91 2.19 -21.60
N TRP A 146 -7.50 3.21 -20.84
CA TRP A 146 -8.30 4.41 -20.54
C TRP A 146 -8.59 5.32 -21.74
N ASN A 147 -7.83 5.18 -22.84
CA ASN A 147 -8.05 5.93 -24.09
C ASN A 147 -8.74 5.09 -25.17
N GLU A 148 -9.06 3.83 -24.88
CA GLU A 148 -9.58 2.88 -25.85
C GLU A 148 -11.04 2.53 -25.53
N PRO A 149 -11.95 2.62 -26.51
CA PRO A 149 -13.34 2.21 -26.31
C PRO A 149 -13.48 0.74 -25.90
N GLY A 150 -14.46 0.46 -25.05
CA GLY A 150 -14.84 -0.90 -24.60
C GLY A 150 -14.01 -1.45 -23.43
N ASN A 151 -13.14 -0.60 -22.88
CA ASN A 151 -12.28 -0.96 -21.76
C ASN A 151 -12.80 -0.48 -20.41
N LEU A 152 -13.87 0.33 -20.34
CA LEU A 152 -14.46 0.71 -19.06
C LEU A 152 -15.07 -0.52 -18.36
N LEU A 153 -14.61 -0.81 -17.15
CA LEU A 153 -15.07 -1.92 -16.32
C LEU A 153 -16.11 -1.45 -15.30
N SER A 154 -15.83 -0.36 -14.60
CA SER A 154 -16.71 0.17 -13.56
C SER A 154 -16.43 1.64 -13.24
N LEU A 155 -17.42 2.29 -12.61
CA LEU A 155 -17.26 3.56 -11.91
C LEU A 155 -17.50 3.34 -10.43
N SER A 156 -16.52 3.70 -9.59
CA SER A 156 -16.60 3.54 -8.14
C SER A 156 -16.71 4.89 -7.45
N PHE A 157 -17.76 5.09 -6.67
CA PHE A 157 -18.08 6.30 -5.92
C PHE A 157 -17.77 6.07 -4.44
N ARG A 158 -17.00 6.96 -3.81
CA ARG A 158 -16.57 6.85 -2.40
C ARG A 158 -16.56 8.21 -1.72
N ALA A 159 -16.79 8.25 -0.42
CA ALA A 159 -16.66 9.48 0.37
C ALA A 159 -15.19 9.83 0.64
N GLU A 160 -14.36 8.82 0.89
CA GLU A 160 -12.95 9.01 1.22
C GLU A 160 -12.06 9.06 -0.01
N ALA A 161 -11.01 9.87 0.07
CA ALA A 161 -10.09 10.07 -1.03
C ALA A 161 -9.21 8.82 -1.25
N PRO A 162 -8.98 8.39 -2.51
CA PRO A 162 -8.21 7.16 -2.81
C PRO A 162 -6.80 7.12 -2.22
N GLN A 163 -6.18 8.28 -1.96
CA GLN A 163 -4.84 8.39 -1.37
C GLN A 163 -4.81 8.24 0.15
N HIS A 164 -5.97 8.22 0.81
CA HIS A 164 -6.10 8.17 2.27
C HIS A 164 -6.82 6.91 2.77
N ALA A 165 -7.45 6.15 1.87
CA ALA A 165 -8.27 5.00 2.24
C ALA A 165 -8.09 3.84 1.27
N CYS A 166 -8.08 2.62 1.81
CA CYS A 166 -8.18 1.42 1.00
C CYS A 166 -9.49 1.43 0.21
N ARG A 167 -9.48 0.85 -0.99
CA ARG A 167 -10.73 0.67 -1.75
C ARG A 167 -11.61 -0.34 -1.01
N PRO A 168 -12.86 0.01 -0.65
CA PRO A 168 -13.79 -0.98 -0.06
C PRO A 168 -14.06 -2.16 -1.00
N GLU A 169 -13.89 -1.97 -2.32
CA GLU A 169 -13.94 -3.04 -3.31
C GLU A 169 -12.87 -4.12 -3.12
N ASP A 170 -11.77 -3.83 -2.43
CA ASP A 170 -10.68 -4.78 -2.20
C ASP A 170 -10.90 -5.64 -0.94
N ASP A 171 -11.94 -5.42 -0.16
CA ASP A 171 -12.23 -6.21 1.05
C ASP A 171 -12.27 -7.71 0.77
N ASP A 172 -12.76 -8.12 -0.40
CA ASP A 172 -12.83 -9.52 -0.86
C ASP A 172 -11.70 -9.90 -1.83
N CYS A 173 -10.57 -9.18 -1.78
CA CYS A 173 -9.41 -9.50 -2.58
C CYS A 173 -8.99 -10.95 -2.33
N PRO A 174 -9.04 -11.84 -3.34
CA PRO A 174 -8.82 -13.28 -3.16
C PRO A 174 -7.38 -13.63 -2.75
N THR A 175 -6.48 -12.65 -2.82
CA THR A 175 -5.07 -12.80 -2.47
C THR A 175 -4.80 -12.51 -1.00
N CYS A 176 -5.52 -11.55 -0.39
CA CYS A 176 -5.22 -11.12 0.97
C CYS A 176 -6.39 -11.16 1.95
N SER A 177 -7.65 -11.17 1.51
CA SER A 177 -8.81 -11.05 2.41
C SER A 177 -8.86 -12.12 3.50
N ASP A 178 -8.39 -13.33 3.17
CA ASP A 178 -8.53 -14.53 4.00
C ASP A 178 -7.23 -14.89 4.74
N LEU A 179 -6.24 -13.98 4.75
CA LEU A 179 -4.96 -14.22 5.44
C LEU A 179 -5.02 -14.01 6.95
N LEU A 180 -6.01 -13.26 7.43
CA LEU A 180 -6.29 -13.12 8.86
C LEU A 180 -7.02 -14.38 9.36
N VAL A 181 -6.41 -15.10 10.29
CA VAL A 181 -7.02 -16.29 10.92
C VAL A 181 -7.65 -15.89 12.25
N ARG A 182 -8.92 -16.23 12.44
CA ARG A 182 -9.65 -15.99 13.70
C ARG A 182 -9.66 -17.23 14.58
N GLY A 183 -9.43 -17.05 15.88
CA GLY A 183 -9.45 -18.11 16.86
C GLY A 183 -10.87 -18.65 17.10
N ALA A 184 -11.00 -19.98 17.19
CA ALA A 184 -12.30 -20.66 17.30
C ALA A 184 -13.13 -20.28 18.55
N HIS A 185 -12.47 -19.82 19.62
CA HIS A 185 -13.12 -19.58 20.91
C HIS A 185 -13.27 -18.11 21.28
N THR A 186 -12.35 -17.25 20.84
CA THR A 186 -12.34 -15.83 21.21
C THR A 186 -12.91 -14.93 20.11
N GLY A 187 -13.02 -15.41 18.87
CA GLY A 187 -13.42 -14.61 17.70
C GLY A 187 -12.37 -13.57 17.25
N GLY A 188 -11.42 -13.24 18.13
CA GLY A 188 -10.25 -12.41 17.82
C GLY A 188 -9.21 -13.14 16.98
N MET A 189 -8.16 -12.43 16.61
CA MET A 189 -7.06 -12.96 15.79
C MET A 189 -6.29 -14.08 16.49
N ASP A 190 -6.08 -15.18 15.77
CA ASP A 190 -5.05 -16.18 16.10
C ASP A 190 -3.72 -15.71 15.48
N VAL A 191 -2.84 -15.16 16.33
CA VAL A 191 -1.58 -14.55 15.88
C VAL A 191 -0.67 -15.58 15.20
N GLU A 192 -0.54 -16.78 15.76
CA GLU A 192 0.36 -17.81 15.24
C GLU A 192 -0.12 -18.30 13.87
N GLN A 193 -1.40 -18.64 13.76
CA GLN A 193 -1.97 -19.08 12.48
C GLN A 193 -1.98 -17.95 11.44
N THR A 194 -2.19 -16.70 11.86
CA THR A 194 -2.12 -15.54 10.95
C THR A 194 -0.70 -15.33 10.43
N ILE A 195 0.32 -15.41 11.28
CA ILE A 195 1.73 -15.33 10.85
C ILE A 195 2.08 -16.47 9.90
N ALA A 196 1.60 -17.68 10.17
CA ALA A 196 1.79 -18.83 9.27
C ALA A 196 1.12 -18.61 7.90
N ALA A 197 -0.12 -18.11 7.87
CA ALA A 197 -0.84 -17.79 6.64
C ALA A 197 -0.13 -16.70 5.81
N LEU A 198 0.31 -15.62 6.46
CA LEU A 198 1.08 -14.56 5.82
C LEU A 198 2.42 -15.08 5.29
N SER A 199 3.14 -15.89 6.07
CA SER A 199 4.43 -16.47 5.65
C SER A 199 4.26 -17.38 4.42
N SER A 200 3.21 -18.20 4.40
CA SER A 200 2.88 -19.05 3.25
C SER A 200 2.53 -18.23 2.01
N ALA A 201 1.74 -17.15 2.17
CA ALA A 201 1.39 -16.26 1.07
C ALA A 201 2.61 -15.50 0.54
N ALA A 202 3.53 -15.09 1.41
CA ALA A 202 4.78 -14.45 1.03
C ALA A 202 5.70 -15.41 0.25
N ALA A 203 5.84 -16.65 0.71
CA ALA A 203 6.59 -17.69 -0.01
C ALA A 203 5.99 -18.01 -1.39
N ALA A 204 4.66 -17.90 -1.54
CA ALA A 204 3.96 -18.05 -2.82
C ALA A 204 4.01 -16.80 -3.73
N GLY A 205 4.64 -15.70 -3.29
CA GLY A 205 4.71 -14.44 -4.05
C GLY A 205 3.38 -13.68 -4.15
N LEU A 206 2.41 -14.04 -3.31
CA LEU A 206 1.09 -13.38 -3.26
C LEU A 206 1.14 -12.05 -2.49
N ILE A 207 2.05 -11.97 -1.52
CA ILE A 207 2.34 -10.76 -0.77
C ILE A 207 3.85 -10.58 -0.65
N THR A 208 4.31 -9.36 -0.42
CA THR A 208 5.74 -9.05 -0.26
C THR A 208 5.97 -8.33 1.07
N GLU A 209 6.83 -8.88 1.93
CA GLU A 209 7.26 -8.23 3.16
C GLU A 209 8.00 -6.92 2.88
N SER A 210 7.71 -5.89 3.66
CA SER A 210 8.45 -4.64 3.62
C SER A 210 9.79 -4.80 4.32
N PRO A 211 10.93 -4.50 3.67
CA PRO A 211 12.23 -4.60 4.30
C PRO A 211 12.50 -3.47 5.31
N SER A 212 11.60 -2.49 5.42
CA SER A 212 11.71 -1.35 6.35
C SER A 212 11.01 -1.56 7.69
N TRP A 213 10.55 -2.79 7.96
CA TRP A 213 9.76 -3.18 9.13
C TRP A 213 10.25 -4.52 9.69
N VAL A 214 9.71 -4.92 10.85
CA VAL A 214 10.05 -6.19 11.49
C VAL A 214 9.65 -7.35 10.58
N PRO A 215 10.56 -8.28 10.25
CA PRO A 215 10.21 -9.47 9.48
C PRO A 215 9.18 -10.34 10.22
N LEU A 216 8.31 -11.03 9.48
CA LEU A 216 7.32 -11.94 10.08
C LEU A 216 7.97 -13.00 10.98
N ALA A 217 9.13 -13.50 10.57
CA ALA A 217 9.88 -14.52 11.30
C ALA A 217 10.37 -14.06 12.67
N ASP A 218 10.54 -12.75 12.87
CA ASP A 218 11.07 -12.16 14.10
C ASP A 218 9.95 -11.60 14.99
N LEU A 219 8.74 -11.42 14.45
CA LEU A 219 7.61 -10.72 15.06
C LEU A 219 7.21 -11.28 16.44
N GLN A 220 7.05 -12.60 16.57
CA GLN A 220 6.65 -13.22 17.83
C GLN A 220 7.75 -13.18 18.89
N GLN A 221 9.01 -13.43 18.52
CA GLN A 221 10.13 -13.42 19.46
C GLN A 221 10.36 -11.99 20.00
N LEU A 222 10.32 -10.99 19.13
CA LEU A 222 10.39 -9.59 19.52
C LEU A 222 9.23 -9.19 20.45
N HIS A 223 7.99 -9.60 20.13
CA HIS A 223 6.85 -9.32 21.02
C HIS A 223 7.00 -10.01 22.38
N ALA A 224 7.39 -11.29 22.41
CA ALA A 224 7.61 -12.05 23.63
C ALA A 224 8.72 -11.45 24.53
N SER A 225 9.70 -10.76 23.93
CA SER A 225 10.77 -10.09 24.68
C SER A 225 10.29 -8.89 25.50
N GLN A 226 9.14 -8.30 25.14
CA GLN A 226 8.57 -7.11 25.77
C GLN A 226 9.51 -5.88 25.72
N LEU A 227 10.52 -5.87 24.85
CA LEU A 227 11.47 -4.76 24.73
C LEU A 227 10.91 -3.55 23.97
N MET A 228 9.85 -3.75 23.18
CA MET A 228 9.16 -2.71 22.41
C MET A 228 7.73 -2.56 22.94
N GLU A 229 7.15 -1.36 22.86
CA GLU A 229 5.73 -1.15 23.15
C GLU A 229 4.88 -1.76 22.02
N ARG A 230 5.37 -1.65 20.79
CA ARG A 230 4.72 -2.11 19.57
C ARG A 230 5.70 -2.80 18.62
N VAL A 231 5.36 -4.00 18.16
CA VAL A 231 6.10 -4.71 17.11
C VAL A 231 5.19 -4.86 15.88
N GLU A 232 5.61 -4.33 14.73
CA GLU A 232 4.79 -4.36 13.51
C GLU A 232 5.55 -4.93 12.31
N SER A 233 4.88 -5.84 11.60
CA SER A 233 5.26 -6.29 10.26
C SER A 233 4.31 -5.70 9.22
N GLN A 234 4.85 -5.22 8.11
CA GLN A 234 4.09 -4.69 6.98
C GLN A 234 4.31 -5.50 5.70
N LEU A 235 3.23 -5.81 4.97
CA LEU A 235 3.29 -6.59 3.73
C LEU A 235 2.42 -5.97 2.63
N SER A 236 2.87 -5.95 1.39
CA SER A 236 2.09 -5.46 0.26
C SER A 236 1.45 -6.60 -0.52
N CYS A 237 0.14 -6.52 -0.77
CA CYS A 237 -0.57 -7.49 -1.60
C CYS A 237 -0.29 -7.28 -3.09
N SER A 238 0.08 -8.33 -3.82
CA SER A 238 0.41 -8.21 -5.25
C SER A 238 -0.79 -7.93 -6.15
N ALA A 239 -2.01 -8.23 -5.68
CA ALA A 239 -3.24 -8.08 -6.46
C ALA A 239 -3.95 -6.73 -6.24
N CYS A 240 -4.16 -6.32 -4.98
CA CYS A 240 -4.86 -5.08 -4.64
C CYS A 240 -3.95 -3.95 -4.14
N LEU A 241 -2.65 -4.21 -3.97
CA LEU A 241 -1.64 -3.24 -3.52
C LEU A 241 -1.86 -2.65 -2.12
N ARG A 242 -2.92 -3.07 -1.39
CA ARG A 242 -3.10 -2.73 0.02
C ARG A 242 -1.90 -3.19 0.84
N ILE A 243 -1.55 -2.39 1.85
CA ILE A 243 -0.55 -2.77 2.85
C ILE A 243 -1.27 -3.43 4.02
N ILE A 244 -0.87 -4.66 4.32
CA ILE A 244 -1.27 -5.41 5.50
C ILE A 244 -0.33 -4.99 6.63
N CYS A 245 -0.89 -4.48 7.73
CA CYS A 245 -0.16 -4.09 8.93
C CYS A 245 -0.56 -5.04 10.06
N LEU A 246 0.32 -5.96 10.43
CA LEU A 246 0.14 -6.85 11.58
C LEU A 246 0.93 -6.29 12.77
N THR A 247 0.21 -5.87 13.80
CA THR A 247 0.78 -5.21 14.98
C THR A 247 0.55 -6.03 16.24
N LEU A 248 1.62 -6.32 16.97
CA LEU A 248 1.57 -6.89 18.31
C LEU A 248 1.95 -5.81 19.33
N TYR A 249 1.01 -5.46 20.20
CA TYR A 249 1.22 -4.51 21.27
C TYR A 249 1.61 -5.22 22.56
N ARG A 250 2.40 -4.54 23.39
CA ARG A 250 2.81 -5.05 24.70
C ARG A 250 1.61 -5.23 25.64
N GLU A 251 0.74 -4.22 25.72
CA GLU A 251 -0.32 -4.13 26.73
C GLU A 251 -1.74 -4.09 26.14
N SER A 252 -1.91 -4.37 24.84
CA SER A 252 -3.23 -4.36 24.19
C SER A 252 -3.38 -5.49 23.17
N SER A 253 -4.62 -5.69 22.72
CA SER A 253 -4.94 -6.70 21.70
C SER A 253 -4.18 -6.42 20.40
N PRO A 254 -3.73 -7.47 19.70
CA PRO A 254 -3.04 -7.30 18.44
C PRO A 254 -3.99 -6.80 17.35
N THR A 255 -3.46 -6.05 16.37
CA THR A 255 -4.26 -5.51 15.27
C THR A 255 -3.80 -6.06 13.92
N PHE A 256 -4.74 -6.15 12.99
CA PHE A 256 -4.54 -6.55 11.60
C PHE A 256 -5.29 -5.56 10.72
N GLU A 257 -4.57 -4.63 10.11
CA GLU A 257 -5.17 -3.51 9.38
C GLU A 257 -4.77 -3.55 7.91
N TYR A 258 -5.67 -3.07 7.05
CA TYR A 258 -5.36 -2.79 5.65
C TYR A 258 -5.27 -1.28 5.45
N THR A 259 -4.11 -0.79 5.03
CA THR A 259 -3.88 0.64 4.83
C THR A 259 -3.33 0.92 3.43
N VAL A 260 -3.41 2.18 3.02
CA VAL A 260 -2.68 2.66 1.84
C VAL A 260 -1.20 2.85 2.15
N LEU A 261 -0.35 2.86 1.12
CA LEU A 261 1.12 2.97 1.29
C LEU A 261 1.54 4.22 2.08
N ASN A 262 0.89 5.36 1.84
CA ASN A 262 1.24 6.62 2.51
C ASN A 262 0.97 6.56 4.01
N GLU A 263 -0.16 5.99 4.40
CA GLU A 263 -0.51 5.79 5.81
C GLU A 263 0.42 4.77 6.46
N ALA A 264 0.67 3.65 5.79
CA ALA A 264 1.58 2.61 6.28
C ALA A 264 2.99 3.16 6.59
N ARG A 265 3.49 4.07 5.74
CA ARG A 265 4.79 4.73 5.90
C ARG A 265 4.86 5.67 7.10
N GLN A 266 3.73 6.22 7.53
CA GLN A 266 3.63 7.15 8.65
C GLN A 266 3.43 6.45 9.99
N ARG A 267 3.21 5.12 9.99
CA ARG A 267 3.03 4.36 11.22
C ARG A 267 4.31 4.40 12.08
N PRO A 268 4.17 4.50 13.41
CA PRO A 268 5.33 4.57 14.31
C PRO A 268 6.09 3.24 14.30
N LEU A 269 7.42 3.33 14.39
CA LEU A 269 8.31 2.18 14.59
C LEU A 269 9.39 2.58 15.60
N GLU A 270 9.36 1.95 16.76
CA GLU A 270 10.44 2.03 17.74
C GLU A 270 11.73 1.43 17.16
N ALA A 271 12.88 1.83 17.70
CA ALA A 271 14.14 1.19 17.32
C ALA A 271 14.08 -0.30 17.67
N ILE A 272 14.31 -1.17 16.67
CA ILE A 272 14.35 -2.61 16.88
C ILE A 272 15.58 -2.92 17.74
N PRO A 273 15.43 -3.54 18.92
CA PRO A 273 16.55 -3.89 19.79
C PRO A 273 17.51 -4.88 19.12
N PRO A 274 18.81 -4.88 19.50
CA PRO A 274 19.77 -5.88 19.04
C PRO A 274 19.27 -7.31 19.28
N VAL A 275 19.52 -8.20 18.33
CA VAL A 275 19.02 -9.59 18.34
C VAL A 275 19.44 -10.36 19.59
N GLU A 276 20.59 -10.02 20.18
CA GLU A 276 21.13 -10.67 21.37
C GLU A 276 20.23 -10.51 22.60
N GLN A 277 19.32 -9.53 22.56
CA GLN A 277 18.41 -9.24 23.66
C GLN A 277 17.09 -10.03 23.58
N TRP A 278 16.74 -10.62 22.43
CA TRP A 278 15.43 -11.25 22.22
C TRP A 278 15.43 -12.53 21.39
N GLY A 279 16.41 -12.73 20.51
CA GLY A 279 16.50 -13.87 19.63
C GLY A 279 16.96 -15.14 20.35
N ASP A 280 16.53 -16.30 19.86
CA ASP A 280 17.09 -17.57 20.30
C ASP A 280 18.51 -17.80 19.73
N HIS A 281 19.19 -18.87 20.19
CA HIS A 281 20.54 -19.20 19.74
C HIS A 281 20.68 -19.36 18.21
N LEU A 282 19.66 -19.88 17.53
CA LEU A 282 19.68 -20.05 16.07
C LEU A 282 19.52 -18.71 15.37
N ARG A 283 18.63 -17.84 15.88
CA ARG A 283 18.41 -16.51 15.30
C ARG A 283 19.60 -15.59 15.52
N ILE A 284 20.22 -15.61 16.69
CA ILE A 284 21.47 -14.89 16.99
C ILE A 284 22.59 -15.37 16.07
N ALA A 285 22.74 -16.70 15.89
CA ALA A 285 23.75 -17.24 14.99
C ALA A 285 23.53 -16.79 13.54
N LYS A 286 22.28 -16.78 13.06
CA LYS A 286 21.91 -16.26 11.74
C LYS A 286 22.22 -14.77 11.59
N ASP A 287 21.99 -13.99 12.63
CA ASP A 287 22.22 -12.54 12.62
C ASP A 287 23.70 -12.19 12.54
N ARG A 288 24.55 -12.93 13.26
CA ARG A 288 26.01 -12.78 13.19
C ARG A 288 26.56 -12.96 11.76
N ASP A 289 25.89 -13.77 10.95
CA ASP A 289 26.27 -14.04 9.56
C ASP A 289 25.58 -13.07 8.57
N ALA A 290 24.67 -12.21 9.04
CA ALA A 290 23.96 -11.21 8.24
C ALA A 290 24.77 -9.93 8.06
N MET A 291 24.23 -8.98 7.28
CA MET A 291 24.77 -7.63 7.19
C MET A 291 24.37 -6.83 8.43
N HIS A 292 25.30 -6.10 9.03
CA HIS A 292 25.05 -5.18 10.13
C HIS A 292 25.46 -3.75 9.78
N TYR A 293 24.73 -2.78 10.32
CA TYR A 293 25.05 -1.37 10.22
C TYR A 293 26.39 -1.05 10.88
N VAL A 294 27.20 -0.20 10.23
CA VAL A 294 28.47 0.31 10.79
C VAL A 294 28.43 1.84 10.93
N ASP A 295 28.13 2.56 9.85
CA ASP A 295 28.14 4.03 9.80
C ASP A 295 27.25 4.54 8.66
N HIS A 296 26.87 5.82 8.65
CA HIS A 296 26.17 6.43 7.53
C HIS A 296 26.32 7.95 7.50
N GLN A 297 26.14 8.53 6.31
CA GLN A 297 25.88 9.96 6.14
C GLN A 297 24.42 10.15 5.72
N PRO A 298 23.59 10.85 6.53
CA PRO A 298 22.18 11.06 6.22
C PRO A 298 21.96 11.59 4.80
N GLY A 299 21.10 10.90 4.06
CA GLY A 299 20.75 11.26 2.69
C GLY A 299 21.82 10.97 1.63
N SER A 300 22.96 10.36 1.98
CA SER A 300 24.08 10.13 1.06
C SER A 300 24.49 8.66 0.95
N TRP A 301 24.99 8.05 2.02
CA TRP A 301 25.55 6.69 1.98
C TRP A 301 25.35 5.93 3.29
N PHE A 302 25.36 4.59 3.21
CA PHE A 302 25.38 3.66 4.34
C PHE A 302 26.58 2.72 4.22
N LEU A 303 27.26 2.47 5.34
CA LEU A 303 28.28 1.44 5.47
C LEU A 303 27.69 0.27 6.27
N VAL A 304 27.76 -0.91 5.69
CA VAL A 304 27.38 -2.17 6.35
C VAL A 304 28.54 -3.15 6.30
N GLU A 305 28.59 -4.08 7.24
CA GLU A 305 29.59 -5.14 7.31
C GLU A 305 28.91 -6.50 7.29
N GLN A 306 29.54 -7.48 6.64
CA GLN A 306 29.15 -8.88 6.73
C GLN A 306 30.42 -9.74 6.77
N GLN A 307 30.56 -10.56 7.82
CA GLN A 307 31.68 -11.50 7.99
C GLN A 307 33.06 -10.83 7.76
N GLY A 308 33.28 -9.64 8.32
CA GLY A 308 34.53 -8.89 8.21
C GLY A 308 34.72 -8.14 6.89
N SER A 309 33.79 -8.23 5.94
CA SER A 309 33.81 -7.47 4.68
C SER A 309 32.92 -6.24 4.78
N LEU A 310 33.44 -5.09 4.37
CA LEU A 310 32.72 -3.82 4.34
C LEU A 310 32.07 -3.58 2.98
N PHE A 311 30.83 -3.09 3.01
CA PHE A 311 30.04 -2.72 1.85
C PHE A 311 29.51 -1.29 2.01
N LEU A 312 29.74 -0.46 1.00
CA LEU A 312 29.26 0.91 0.93
C LEU A 312 28.09 0.99 -0.05
N GLU A 313 26.90 1.32 0.46
CA GLU A 313 25.76 1.72 -0.36
C GLU A 313 25.79 3.24 -0.54
N GLY A 314 26.04 3.71 -1.75
CA GLY A 314 26.13 5.15 -2.07
C GLY A 314 25.04 5.58 -3.04
N ARG A 315 24.35 6.69 -2.74
CA ARG A 315 23.42 7.33 -3.68
C ARG A 315 24.20 8.02 -4.81
N TYR A 316 23.64 7.97 -6.01
CA TYR A 316 24.12 8.72 -7.16
C TYR A 316 22.97 9.29 -7.99
N CYS A 317 23.20 10.43 -8.62
CA CYS A 317 22.24 11.08 -9.51
C CYS A 317 22.42 10.57 -10.94
N ILE A 318 21.33 10.12 -11.58
CA ILE A 318 21.32 9.82 -13.02
C ILE A 318 21.02 11.10 -13.80
N ASN A 319 20.03 11.86 -13.34
CA ASN A 319 19.70 13.19 -13.84
C ASN A 319 18.97 13.99 -12.75
N THR A 320 18.49 15.19 -13.07
CA THR A 320 17.80 16.08 -12.12
C THR A 320 16.50 15.51 -11.52
N MET A 321 15.95 14.45 -12.13
CA MET A 321 14.67 13.84 -11.76
C MET A 321 14.81 12.40 -11.27
N VAL A 322 16.00 11.79 -11.37
CA VAL A 322 16.21 10.37 -11.11
C VAL A 322 17.52 10.17 -10.36
N ASP A 323 17.42 9.57 -9.18
CA ASP A 323 18.52 9.08 -8.39
C ASP A 323 18.47 7.54 -8.28
N SER A 324 19.59 6.96 -7.88
CA SER A 324 19.70 5.52 -7.61
C SER A 324 20.80 5.26 -6.57
N THR A 325 21.03 4.00 -6.25
CA THR A 325 22.07 3.55 -5.32
C THR A 325 22.93 2.49 -5.95
N ALA A 326 24.23 2.51 -5.62
CA ALA A 326 25.18 1.45 -5.96
C ALA A 326 25.66 0.81 -4.66
N LEU A 327 25.78 -0.52 -4.65
CA LEU A 327 26.35 -1.26 -3.54
C LEU A 327 27.74 -1.76 -3.93
N LEU A 328 28.77 -1.29 -3.24
CA LEU A 328 30.15 -1.66 -3.51
C LEU A 328 30.74 -2.39 -2.33
N ARG A 329 31.39 -3.53 -2.57
CA ARG A 329 32.33 -4.09 -1.61
C ARG A 329 33.61 -3.24 -1.61
N LEU A 330 34.02 -2.79 -0.43
CA LEU A 330 35.30 -2.10 -0.28
C LEU A 330 36.45 -3.07 -0.54
N ASP A 331 37.40 -2.65 -1.36
CA ASP A 331 38.64 -3.40 -1.51
C ASP A 331 39.57 -3.17 -0.31
N GLN A 332 40.73 -3.83 -0.31
CA GLN A 332 41.68 -3.73 0.79
C GLN A 332 42.22 -2.30 0.97
N ALA A 333 42.51 -1.59 -0.13
CA ALA A 333 43.04 -0.23 -0.07
C ALA A 333 41.97 0.76 0.43
N GLU A 334 40.72 0.61 -0.01
CA GLU A 334 39.59 1.40 0.47
C GLU A 334 39.29 1.10 1.94
N THR A 335 39.40 -0.16 2.36
CA THR A 335 39.26 -0.57 3.77
C THR A 335 40.33 0.06 4.65
N ASP A 336 41.59 0.02 4.24
CA ASP A 336 42.69 0.61 5.01
C ASP A 336 42.63 2.14 5.03
N ALA A 337 42.19 2.76 3.91
CA ALA A 337 41.92 4.18 3.84
C ALA A 337 40.75 4.58 4.76
N TYR A 338 39.68 3.77 4.83
CA TYR A 338 38.60 3.97 5.80
C TYR A 338 39.10 3.83 7.25
N ARG A 339 39.93 2.84 7.57
CA ARG A 339 40.50 2.69 8.93
C ARG A 339 41.33 3.90 9.37
N THR A 340 41.95 4.60 8.42
CA THR A 340 42.80 5.77 8.69
C THR A 340 42.01 7.09 8.65
N GLY A 341 41.17 7.28 7.62
CA GLY A 341 40.44 8.51 7.35
C GLY A 341 38.99 8.52 7.86
N GLY A 342 38.49 7.39 8.34
CA GLY A 342 37.16 7.23 8.93
C GLY A 342 36.03 7.69 8.01
N HIS A 343 35.03 8.30 8.65
CA HIS A 343 33.81 8.81 8.03
C HIS A 343 34.07 9.74 6.82
N ASP A 344 35.05 10.64 6.92
CA ASP A 344 35.36 11.62 5.86
C ASP A 344 35.82 10.95 4.57
N TYR A 345 36.62 9.88 4.69
CA TYR A 345 37.05 9.10 3.53
C TYR A 345 35.86 8.49 2.78
N LEU A 346 34.89 7.92 3.50
CA LEU A 346 33.69 7.33 2.89
C LEU A 346 32.82 8.38 2.23
N SER A 347 32.67 9.55 2.87
CA SER A 347 31.97 10.69 2.28
C SER A 347 32.62 11.16 0.97
N ASP A 348 33.94 11.17 0.90
CA ASP A 348 34.63 11.51 -0.35
C ASP A 348 34.56 10.39 -1.38
N LEU A 349 34.59 9.12 -0.97
CA LEU A 349 34.37 7.98 -1.87
C LEU A 349 32.96 8.01 -2.46
N ALA A 350 31.92 8.25 -1.65
CA ALA A 350 30.54 8.39 -2.11
C ALA A 350 30.39 9.52 -3.13
N LYS A 351 31.01 10.68 -2.90
CA LYS A 351 31.04 11.78 -3.89
C LYS A 351 31.72 11.38 -5.20
N ARG A 352 32.78 10.57 -5.15
CA ARG A 352 33.45 10.06 -6.37
C ARG A 352 32.56 9.08 -7.11
N ILE A 353 31.84 8.21 -6.40
CA ILE A 353 30.86 7.29 -6.99
C ILE A 353 29.78 8.10 -7.70
N ASP A 354 29.12 9.03 -7.01
CA ASP A 354 28.07 9.88 -7.56
C ASP A 354 28.51 10.58 -8.86
N LYS A 355 29.64 11.31 -8.82
CA LYS A 355 30.18 12.05 -9.97
C LYS A 355 30.57 11.17 -11.16
N SER A 356 30.91 9.90 -10.93
CA SER A 356 31.32 9.00 -11.99
C SER A 356 30.15 8.47 -12.83
N GLY A 357 28.92 8.55 -12.34
CA GLY A 357 27.76 7.94 -12.97
C GLY A 357 27.88 6.41 -13.06
N PRO A 358 27.75 5.65 -11.95
CA PRO A 358 27.95 4.19 -11.93
C PRO A 358 26.92 3.39 -12.76
N HIS A 359 25.96 4.08 -13.39
CA HIS A 359 25.02 3.52 -14.35
C HIS A 359 25.58 3.43 -15.78
N THR A 360 26.75 4.02 -16.08
CA THR A 360 27.39 3.96 -17.40
C THR A 360 28.65 3.08 -17.37
N GLU A 361 28.94 2.37 -18.46
CA GLU A 361 30.04 1.39 -18.52
C GLU A 361 31.44 2.00 -18.37
N GLU A 362 31.57 3.30 -18.62
CA GLU A 362 32.82 4.06 -18.47
C GLU A 362 33.17 4.32 -17.00
N SER A 363 32.19 4.24 -16.10
CA SER A 363 32.44 4.44 -14.68
C SER A 363 33.30 3.30 -14.12
N PRO A 364 34.35 3.62 -13.33
CA PRO A 364 35.16 2.59 -12.66
C PRO A 364 34.34 1.78 -11.63
N TYR A 365 33.16 2.26 -11.24
CA TYR A 365 32.29 1.58 -10.28
C TYR A 365 31.18 0.76 -10.96
N PHE A 366 30.96 0.88 -12.27
CA PHE A 366 29.89 0.16 -12.98
C PHE A 366 29.97 -1.35 -12.79
N ARG A 367 31.17 -1.92 -12.98
CA ARG A 367 31.40 -3.37 -12.82
C ARG A 367 31.46 -3.81 -11.36
N ARG A 368 31.65 -2.86 -10.43
CA ARG A 368 31.77 -3.12 -8.99
C ARG A 368 30.41 -3.05 -8.29
N ASP A 369 29.40 -2.45 -8.92
CA ASP A 369 28.05 -2.34 -8.39
C ASP A 369 27.38 -3.71 -8.32
N LEU A 370 27.28 -4.23 -7.09
CA LEU A 370 26.70 -5.53 -6.80
C LEU A 370 25.20 -5.57 -7.07
N TYR A 371 24.51 -4.42 -7.08
CA TYR A 371 23.10 -4.36 -7.46
C TYR A 371 22.83 -4.57 -8.95
N ARG A 372 23.87 -4.66 -9.78
CA ARG A 372 23.73 -5.06 -11.19
C ARG A 372 23.81 -6.57 -11.38
N GLY A 373 24.23 -7.31 -10.36
CA GLY A 373 24.37 -8.77 -10.39
C GLY A 373 23.06 -9.53 -10.19
N PRO A 374 23.08 -10.86 -10.37
CA PRO A 374 21.92 -11.72 -10.13
C PRO A 374 21.43 -11.69 -8.67
N ASP A 375 22.33 -11.38 -7.73
CA ASP A 375 22.05 -11.36 -6.29
C ASP A 375 21.43 -10.06 -5.78
N ARG A 376 21.11 -9.11 -6.69
CA ARG A 376 20.57 -7.78 -6.35
C ARG A 376 19.43 -7.85 -5.32
N ALA A 377 18.44 -8.71 -5.54
CA ALA A 377 17.27 -8.79 -4.68
C ALA A 377 17.63 -9.22 -3.25
N MET A 378 18.54 -10.20 -3.11
CA MET A 378 19.02 -10.68 -1.82
C MET A 378 19.87 -9.64 -1.11
N LEU A 379 20.79 -8.99 -1.81
CA LEU A 379 21.65 -7.94 -1.25
C LEU A 379 20.84 -6.72 -0.83
N SER A 380 19.90 -6.27 -1.66
CA SER A 380 19.04 -5.12 -1.34
C SER A 380 18.19 -5.40 -0.10
N LYS A 381 17.65 -6.62 0.04
CA LYS A 381 16.93 -7.04 1.26
C LYS A 381 17.85 -7.04 2.49
N SER A 382 19.09 -7.52 2.33
CA SER A 382 20.08 -7.62 3.42
C SER A 382 20.53 -6.25 3.90
N VAL A 383 20.85 -5.32 2.98
CA VAL A 383 21.21 -3.93 3.32
C VAL A 383 20.03 -3.24 3.98
N ALA A 384 18.82 -3.33 3.40
CA ALA A 384 17.64 -2.68 3.95
C ALA A 384 17.30 -3.15 5.38
N ALA A 385 17.46 -4.46 5.66
CA ALA A 385 17.33 -5.00 7.01
C ALA A 385 18.41 -4.45 7.96
N ALA A 386 19.68 -4.39 7.52
CA ALA A 386 20.79 -3.88 8.31
C ALA A 386 20.61 -2.41 8.73
N ILE A 387 20.05 -1.58 7.84
CA ILE A 387 19.92 -0.12 8.05
C ILE A 387 18.53 0.31 8.53
N VAL A 388 17.63 -0.63 8.85
CA VAL A 388 16.22 -0.35 9.14
C VAL A 388 16.03 0.74 10.20
N ASN A 389 16.87 0.76 11.23
CA ASN A 389 16.87 1.73 12.32
C ASN A 389 17.56 3.07 11.99
N HIS A 390 18.27 3.18 10.87
CA HIS A 390 19.18 4.28 10.54
C HIS A 390 18.73 5.10 9.31
N THR A 391 17.61 4.74 8.70
CA THR A 391 17.04 5.52 7.60
C THR A 391 16.44 6.83 8.10
N TRP A 392 16.43 7.86 7.24
CA TRP A 392 15.73 9.12 7.53
C TRP A 392 14.25 8.89 7.90
N ALA A 393 13.57 7.94 7.23
CA ALA A 393 12.20 7.58 7.56
C ALA A 393 12.06 6.96 8.96
N ALA A 394 13.03 6.15 9.40
CA ALA A 394 13.07 5.66 10.78
C ALA A 394 13.31 6.80 11.79
N GLU A 395 14.16 7.78 11.45
CA GLU A 395 14.35 8.95 12.31
C GLU A 395 13.10 9.81 12.43
N GLN A 396 12.37 10.05 11.32
CA GLN A 396 11.13 10.81 11.37
C GLN A 396 10.08 10.10 12.23
N ARG A 397 9.91 8.78 12.07
CA ARG A 397 8.96 7.96 12.85
C ARG A 397 9.25 7.96 14.35
N ARG A 398 10.51 8.17 14.76
CA ARG A 398 10.89 8.29 16.19
C ARG A 398 10.65 9.70 16.77
N ARG A 399 10.48 10.71 15.91
CA ARG A 399 10.28 12.11 16.32
C ARG A 399 8.81 12.53 16.33
N SER A 400 7.98 11.85 15.54
CA SER A 400 6.51 11.91 15.57
C SER A 400 5.98 11.15 16.77
#